data_AF-A0A7J6G6K8-F1
#
_entry.id   AF-A0A7J6G6K8-F1
#
_cell.length_a   1.000
_cell.length_b   1.000
_cell.length_c   1.000
_cell.angle_alpha   90.00
_cell.angle_beta   90.00
_cell.angle_gamma   90.00
#
_symmetry.space_group_name_H-M   'P 1'
#
loop_
_entity.id
_entity.type
_entity.pdbx_description
1 polymer ?
#
loop_
_entity_poly.entity_id
_entity_poly.type
_entity_poly.pdbx_seq_one_letter_code
_entity_poly.pdbx_strand_id
1 'polypeptide(L)'
;MWCFEVQVLGILSFIISLLTLSSTASYSSTLQPKADTKTINSHMIKTIQSEDGDIIDCIDLYKQPAFDHPALRNHTIQMAPSYNKAAEKNNDDINNREIRISQVWKRSGMSCPKGTIPVRRGTINSKLTTTAANIIRKTPPHHSHNNNNLSLLQTNHSKAILLTVGYRYLGAKGDIKVCYPQVEKDDDYSTSQVTLSNGDYNDYESVESGWAVNPRLYGDRQTRFFVYWTSDGSKTSGCFDLTCPGFVQTSNEIALGAAIYPTSFPHDLSYEITIYIFKDAETSNWWVEYGNRIKIGYWPGELFKELRSNADSVEWGGEVYSDRVGHTPHSSTAMGNGRFPEGMYGNSGYIKRIRIHDNSLYLKFPEWVETYTDEYNCYDVDYVGDYIADPEFYYGGPGRNPICP
;
A
#
# COMPACT_ATOMS: atom_id res chain seq x y z
N MET A 1 -32.25 65.42 29.91
CA MET A 1 -32.35 66.03 28.57
C MET A 1 -31.52 65.15 27.64
N TRP A 2 -32.20 64.30 26.84
CA TRP A 2 -31.69 63.35 25.82
C TRP A 2 -30.83 62.18 26.37
N CYS A 3 -31.32 60.98 26.70
CA CYS A 3 -32.20 59.98 26.05
C CYS A 3 -31.44 59.01 25.09
N PHE A 4 -31.62 57.71 25.40
CA PHE A 4 -31.31 56.45 24.68
C PHE A 4 -29.91 55.82 24.84
N GLU A 5 -29.73 54.64 25.48
CA GLU A 5 -30.11 53.26 25.06
C GLU A 5 -29.37 52.86 23.76
N VAL A 6 -28.58 51.79 23.61
CA VAL A 6 -28.65 50.38 24.04
C VAL A 6 -27.24 49.74 23.87
N GLN A 7 -27.02 48.56 24.47
CA GLN A 7 -25.89 47.62 24.30
C GLN A 7 -24.60 47.92 25.10
N VAL A 8 -24.47 47.35 26.30
CA VAL A 8 -23.51 46.27 26.65
C VAL A 8 -23.95 45.66 27.99
N LEU A 9 -24.99 44.83 27.96
CA LEU A 9 -25.27 43.82 29.00
C LEU A 9 -24.77 42.50 28.43
N GLY A 10 -23.49 42.19 28.67
CA GLY A 10 -22.87 41.00 28.09
C GLY A 10 -21.38 40.79 28.39
N ILE A 11 -20.81 41.46 29.38
CA ILE A 11 -19.41 41.24 29.79
C ILE A 11 -19.32 41.27 31.32
N LEU A 12 -19.91 40.27 31.96
CA LEU A 12 -19.68 39.94 33.38
C LEU A 12 -20.02 38.47 33.66
N SER A 13 -19.58 37.59 32.74
CA SER A 13 -19.68 36.12 32.87
C SER A 13 -18.39 35.39 32.46
N PHE A 14 -17.25 36.09 32.31
CA PHE A 14 -16.03 35.46 31.76
C PHE A 14 -14.89 35.23 32.75
N ILE A 15 -15.09 35.50 34.05
CA ILE A 15 -14.06 35.23 35.05
C ILE A 15 -14.75 34.78 36.33
N ILE A 16 -14.96 33.46 36.45
CA ILE A 16 -15.12 32.61 37.66
C ILE A 16 -15.91 31.37 37.21
N SER A 17 -15.20 30.45 36.57
CA SER A 17 -15.48 29.01 36.60
C SER A 17 -14.21 28.23 36.24
N LEU A 18 -13.05 28.72 36.69
CA LEU A 18 -11.91 27.83 36.96
C LEU A 18 -12.23 27.15 38.28
N LEU A 19 -12.27 25.81 38.27
CA LEU A 19 -12.54 24.85 39.36
C LEU A 19 -13.89 24.13 39.28
N THR A 20 -14.10 23.37 38.21
CA THR A 20 -14.84 22.09 38.30
C THR A 20 -14.22 21.06 37.33
N LEU A 21 -13.59 20.05 37.93
CA LEU A 21 -13.22 18.73 37.40
C LEU A 21 -13.28 18.52 35.87
N SER A 22 -12.18 18.78 35.19
CA SER A 22 -11.82 18.02 33.99
C SER A 22 -11.06 16.77 34.44
N SER A 23 -11.79 15.71 34.78
CA SER A 23 -11.23 14.36 34.75
C SER A 23 -11.03 13.98 33.29
N THR A 24 -9.96 14.50 32.67
CA THR A 24 -9.41 13.90 31.47
C THR A 24 -8.82 12.57 31.89
N ALA A 25 -9.63 11.52 31.84
CA ALA A 25 -9.12 10.17 31.72
C ALA A 25 -8.38 10.11 30.39
N SER A 26 -7.09 10.45 30.42
CA SER A 26 -6.13 10.10 29.39
C SER A 26 -6.15 8.58 29.31
N TYR A 27 -6.93 8.05 28.38
CA TYR A 27 -6.96 6.63 28.03
C TYR A 27 -5.65 6.33 27.29
N SER A 28 -4.58 6.18 28.07
CA SER A 28 -3.34 5.57 27.61
C SER A 28 -3.59 4.08 27.47
N SER A 29 -4.09 3.67 26.31
CA SER A 29 -4.08 2.26 25.92
C SER A 29 -2.74 1.91 25.29
N THR A 30 -1.68 1.88 26.09
CA THR A 30 -0.50 1.06 25.75
C THR A 30 -0.84 -0.40 26.04
N LEU A 31 -1.51 -1.05 25.10
CA LEU A 31 -1.63 -2.50 25.04
C LEU A 31 -1.75 -2.89 23.57
N GLN A 32 -0.60 -3.00 22.91
CA GLN A 32 -0.50 -3.72 21.66
C GLN A 32 -0.65 -5.22 21.99
N PRO A 33 -1.68 -5.93 21.50
CA PRO A 33 -1.62 -7.38 21.48
C PRO A 33 -0.55 -7.75 20.46
N LYS A 34 0.56 -8.27 20.98
CA LYS A 34 1.57 -8.94 20.18
C LYS A 34 0.88 -10.17 19.60
N ALA A 35 0.83 -10.32 18.27
CA ALA A 35 0.45 -11.58 17.66
C ALA A 35 1.50 -12.63 18.07
N ASP A 36 1.23 -13.35 19.16
CA ASP A 36 2.09 -14.40 19.65
C ASP A 36 2.10 -15.53 18.61
N THR A 37 3.29 -15.95 18.18
CA THR A 37 3.49 -17.05 17.22
C THR A 37 2.88 -18.37 17.70
N LYS A 38 2.56 -18.48 19.00
CA LYS A 38 1.79 -19.58 19.60
C LYS A 38 0.30 -19.58 19.19
N THR A 39 -0.30 -18.42 18.95
CA THR A 39 -1.74 -18.27 18.68
C THR A 39 -2.10 -18.71 17.25
N ILE A 40 -1.23 -18.46 16.27
CA ILE A 40 -1.45 -18.87 14.87
C ILE A 40 -1.45 -20.40 14.73
N ASN A 41 -0.53 -21.10 15.41
CA ASN A 41 -0.44 -22.57 15.36
C ASN A 41 -1.69 -23.28 15.91
N SER A 42 -2.48 -22.63 16.77
CA SER A 42 -3.71 -23.18 17.34
C SER A 42 -4.90 -23.17 16.36
N HIS A 43 -4.79 -22.48 15.22
CA HIS A 43 -5.93 -22.16 14.34
C HIS A 43 -5.75 -22.62 12.89
N MET A 44 -4.70 -23.39 12.63
CA MET A 44 -4.40 -23.92 11.31
C MET A 44 -5.28 -25.12 10.97
N ILE A 45 -5.95 -25.05 9.81
CA ILE A 45 -6.79 -26.13 9.29
C ILE A 45 -6.01 -26.99 8.30
N LYS A 46 -5.13 -26.37 7.49
CA LYS A 46 -4.30 -27.05 6.49
C LYS A 46 -2.99 -26.30 6.32
N THR A 47 -1.92 -27.05 6.07
CA THR A 47 -0.61 -26.49 5.75
C THR A 47 -0.20 -26.92 4.35
N ILE A 48 0.39 -25.99 3.60
CA ILE A 48 0.87 -26.19 2.24
C ILE A 48 2.35 -25.82 2.24
N GLN A 49 3.20 -26.76 1.83
CA GLN A 49 4.61 -26.48 1.57
C GLN A 49 4.74 -26.14 0.08
N SER A 50 5.27 -24.96 -0.17
CA SER A 50 5.56 -24.46 -1.50
C SER A 50 6.96 -24.87 -1.94
N GLU A 51 7.19 -24.97 -3.25
CA GLU A 51 8.48 -25.39 -3.83
C GLU A 51 9.61 -24.37 -3.62
N ASP A 52 9.28 -23.10 -3.39
CA ASP A 52 10.19 -22.00 -3.04
C ASP A 52 10.53 -21.95 -1.54
N GLY A 53 10.06 -22.93 -0.75
CA GLY A 53 10.32 -23.02 0.69
C GLY A 53 9.32 -22.26 1.57
N ASP A 54 8.37 -21.53 0.97
CA ASP A 54 7.28 -20.91 1.72
C ASP A 54 6.38 -21.98 2.35
N ILE A 55 5.90 -21.69 3.56
CA ILE A 55 4.85 -22.48 4.21
C ILE A 55 3.60 -21.60 4.29
N ILE A 56 2.52 -22.07 3.68
CA ILE A 56 1.22 -21.38 3.68
C ILE A 56 0.28 -22.14 4.62
N ASP A 57 -0.20 -21.45 5.63
CA ASP A 57 -1.16 -21.94 6.60
C ASP A 57 -2.56 -21.44 6.24
N CYS A 58 -3.47 -22.37 5.97
CA CYS A 58 -4.89 -22.07 5.79
C CYS A 58 -5.52 -21.94 7.18
N ILE A 59 -5.90 -20.74 7.57
CA ILE A 59 -6.55 -20.47 8.86
C ILE A 59 -8.02 -20.13 8.65
N ASP A 60 -8.84 -20.38 9.67
CA ASP A 60 -10.25 -20.01 9.66
C ASP A 60 -10.42 -18.50 9.42
N LEU A 61 -11.35 -18.14 8.53
CA LEU A 61 -11.64 -16.75 8.16
C LEU A 61 -11.89 -15.84 9.37
N TYR A 62 -12.55 -16.35 10.42
CA TYR A 62 -12.89 -15.58 11.62
C TYR A 62 -11.75 -15.49 12.65
N LYS A 63 -10.64 -16.19 12.40
CA LYS A 63 -9.47 -16.23 13.30
C LYS A 63 -8.25 -15.53 12.71
N GLN A 64 -8.46 -14.72 11.67
CA GLN A 64 -7.38 -13.98 11.02
C GLN A 64 -6.86 -12.83 11.90
N PRO A 65 -5.59 -12.41 11.73
CA PRO A 65 -4.96 -11.36 12.53
C PRO A 65 -5.69 -10.01 12.52
N ALA A 66 -6.53 -9.75 11.50
CA ALA A 66 -7.28 -8.50 11.38
C ALA A 66 -8.04 -8.12 12.65
N PHE A 67 -8.63 -9.10 13.33
CA PHE A 67 -9.54 -8.86 14.48
C PHE A 67 -8.82 -8.60 15.80
N ASP A 68 -7.49 -8.72 15.84
CA ASP A 68 -6.69 -8.24 16.97
C ASP A 68 -6.67 -6.70 17.03
N HIS A 69 -7.09 -6.01 15.95
CA HIS A 69 -7.23 -4.57 15.93
C HIS A 69 -8.41 -4.14 16.84
N PRO A 70 -8.23 -3.18 17.78
CA PRO A 70 -9.30 -2.77 18.70
C PRO A 70 -10.58 -2.32 18.01
N ALA A 71 -10.47 -1.64 16.86
CA ALA A 71 -11.63 -1.19 16.08
C ALA A 71 -12.41 -2.33 15.41
N LEU A 72 -11.83 -3.53 15.29
CA LEU A 72 -12.37 -4.63 14.48
C LEU A 72 -12.85 -5.84 15.29
N ARG A 73 -12.86 -5.77 16.63
CA ARG A 73 -13.21 -6.92 17.51
C ARG A 73 -14.59 -7.52 17.24
N ASN A 74 -15.56 -6.70 16.83
CA ASN A 74 -16.93 -7.10 16.51
C ASN A 74 -17.27 -6.85 15.04
N HIS A 75 -16.24 -6.77 14.18
CA HIS A 75 -16.42 -6.47 12.76
C HIS A 75 -17.21 -7.58 12.06
N THR A 76 -18.20 -7.19 11.27
CA THR A 76 -18.94 -8.15 10.44
C THR A 76 -18.26 -8.27 9.09
N ILE A 77 -17.80 -9.48 8.74
CA ILE A 77 -17.06 -9.71 7.50
C ILE A 77 -17.96 -9.50 6.28
N GLN A 78 -17.63 -8.50 5.47
CA GLN A 78 -18.18 -8.35 4.12
C GLN A 78 -17.52 -9.37 3.18
N MET A 79 -18.26 -10.40 2.74
CA MET A 79 -17.71 -11.47 1.90
C MET A 79 -17.43 -11.04 0.44
N ALA A 80 -18.17 -10.06 -0.06
CA ALA A 80 -17.99 -9.50 -1.39
C ALA A 80 -18.35 -8.00 -1.39
N PRO A 81 -17.68 -7.18 -2.20
CA PRO A 81 -18.05 -5.78 -2.36
C PRO A 81 -19.49 -5.65 -2.87
N SER A 82 -20.15 -4.55 -2.51
CA SER A 82 -21.43 -4.18 -3.09
C SER A 82 -21.26 -3.86 -4.57
N TYR A 83 -22.36 -3.94 -5.31
CA TYR A 83 -22.37 -3.89 -6.77
C TYR A 83 -21.65 -2.64 -7.33
N ASN A 84 -20.52 -2.84 -8.02
CA ASN A 84 -19.71 -1.77 -8.59
C ASN A 84 -19.84 -1.72 -10.13
N LYS A 85 -20.73 -0.85 -10.62
CA LYS A 85 -21.00 -0.65 -12.05
C LYS A 85 -19.77 -0.26 -12.86
N ALA A 86 -18.84 0.51 -12.28
CA ALA A 86 -17.67 1.02 -12.99
C ALA A 86 -16.66 -0.09 -13.31
N ALA A 87 -16.62 -1.14 -12.48
CA ALA A 87 -15.76 -2.30 -12.68
C ALA A 87 -16.27 -3.24 -13.79
N GLU A 88 -17.59 -3.43 -13.92
CA GLU A 88 -18.17 -4.40 -14.86
C GLU A 88 -18.10 -3.96 -16.33
N LYS A 89 -18.33 -2.69 -16.65
CA LYS A 89 -18.31 -2.22 -18.05
C LYS A 89 -16.93 -2.25 -18.71
N ASN A 90 -15.87 -2.35 -17.91
CA ASN A 90 -14.51 -2.51 -18.43
C ASN A 90 -14.09 -3.98 -18.57
N ASN A 91 -14.94 -4.93 -18.17
CA ASN A 91 -14.67 -6.37 -18.31
C ASN A 91 -15.01 -6.94 -19.69
N ASP A 92 -15.71 -6.18 -20.55
CA ASP A 92 -16.19 -6.69 -21.84
C ASP A 92 -15.05 -7.08 -22.82
N ASP A 93 -13.82 -6.59 -22.63
CA ASP A 93 -12.63 -6.97 -23.42
C ASP A 93 -11.72 -8.05 -22.77
N ILE A 94 -12.04 -8.53 -21.55
CA ILE A 94 -11.10 -9.29 -20.69
C ILE A 94 -11.41 -10.80 -20.61
N ASN A 95 -12.49 -11.27 -21.22
CA ASN A 95 -12.93 -12.67 -21.12
C ASN A 95 -11.97 -13.72 -21.76
N ASN A 96 -10.80 -13.32 -22.27
CA ASN A 96 -9.86 -14.24 -22.94
C ASN A 96 -8.38 -14.13 -22.54
N ARG A 97 -8.03 -13.36 -21.49
CA ARG A 97 -6.69 -13.45 -20.90
C ARG A 97 -6.73 -14.36 -19.69
N GLU A 98 -6.31 -15.61 -19.86
CA GLU A 98 -5.94 -16.46 -18.73
C GLU A 98 -5.04 -15.65 -17.80
N ILE A 99 -5.31 -15.71 -16.49
CA ILE A 99 -4.40 -15.17 -15.48
C ILE A 99 -3.10 -15.98 -15.60
N ARG A 100 -2.15 -15.49 -16.40
CA ARG A 100 -0.85 -16.13 -16.63
C ARG A 100 0.11 -15.95 -15.45
N ILE A 101 -0.28 -15.15 -14.45
CA ILE A 101 0.50 -14.87 -13.25
C ILE A 101 -0.22 -15.38 -12.03
N SER A 102 0.38 -16.38 -11.41
CA SER A 102 -0.08 -16.99 -10.17
C SER A 102 0.91 -16.72 -9.04
N GLN A 103 0.79 -17.46 -7.95
CA GLN A 103 1.79 -17.51 -6.90
C GLN A 103 2.40 -18.90 -6.86
N VAL A 104 3.69 -18.99 -6.52
CA VAL A 104 4.47 -20.24 -6.59
C VAL A 104 3.77 -21.39 -5.85
N TRP A 105 3.21 -21.13 -4.66
CA TRP A 105 2.50 -22.13 -3.84
C TRP A 105 1.27 -22.76 -4.50
N LYS A 106 0.74 -22.16 -5.56
CA LYS A 106 -0.40 -22.67 -6.34
C LYS A 106 0.02 -23.66 -7.43
N ARG A 107 1.30 -23.71 -7.82
CA ARG A 107 1.78 -24.53 -8.95
C ARG A 107 1.60 -26.03 -8.74
N SER A 108 1.62 -26.50 -7.49
CA SER A 108 1.34 -27.88 -7.13
C SER A 108 -0.15 -28.28 -7.25
N GLY A 109 -1.02 -27.35 -7.65
CA GLY A 109 -2.47 -27.53 -7.67
C GLY A 109 -3.12 -27.45 -6.27
N MET A 110 -2.35 -27.13 -5.23
CA MET A 110 -2.86 -27.01 -3.87
C MET A 110 -3.68 -25.74 -3.67
N SER A 111 -4.67 -25.83 -2.77
CA SER A 111 -5.55 -24.73 -2.41
C SER A 111 -5.97 -24.80 -0.94
N CYS A 112 -6.29 -23.65 -0.38
CA CYS A 112 -6.93 -23.56 0.92
C CYS A 112 -8.42 -23.88 0.81
N PRO A 113 -9.01 -24.61 1.78
CA PRO A 113 -10.44 -24.90 1.79
C PRO A 113 -11.31 -23.63 1.78
N LYS A 114 -12.56 -23.74 1.33
CA LYS A 114 -13.53 -22.64 1.47
C LYS A 114 -13.74 -22.31 2.96
N GLY A 115 -13.92 -21.02 3.28
CA GLY A 115 -14.04 -20.54 4.66
C GLY A 115 -12.70 -20.37 5.39
N THR A 116 -11.58 -20.49 4.66
CA THR A 116 -10.23 -20.25 5.19
C THR A 116 -9.49 -19.23 4.34
N ILE A 117 -8.46 -18.60 4.89
CA ILE A 117 -7.54 -17.73 4.15
C ILE A 117 -6.12 -18.30 4.20
N PRO A 118 -5.35 -18.24 3.09
CA PRO A 118 -3.95 -18.59 3.08
C PRO A 118 -3.13 -17.48 3.76
N VAL A 119 -2.43 -17.84 4.82
CA VAL A 119 -1.49 -16.96 5.50
C VAL A 119 -0.10 -17.53 5.36
N ARG A 120 0.81 -16.76 4.75
CA ARG A 120 2.21 -17.14 4.71
C ARG A 120 2.77 -17.15 6.14
N ARG A 121 3.41 -18.24 6.52
CA ARG A 121 4.08 -18.34 7.82
C ARG A 121 5.28 -17.41 7.83
N GLY A 122 5.12 -16.25 8.46
CA GLY A 122 6.21 -15.34 8.72
C GLY A 122 7.07 -15.84 9.87
N THR A 123 8.38 -15.72 9.74
CA THR A 123 9.26 -15.65 10.91
C THR A 123 9.06 -14.27 11.52
N ILE A 124 7.98 -14.05 12.28
CA ILE A 124 7.93 -12.91 13.21
C ILE A 124 8.98 -13.24 14.26
N ASN A 125 10.24 -12.92 13.98
CA ASN A 125 11.29 -12.93 14.98
C ASN A 125 10.79 -12.00 16.07
N SER A 126 10.43 -12.58 17.21
CA SER A 126 9.73 -11.97 18.34
C SER A 126 10.53 -10.85 19.05
N LYS A 127 11.61 -10.40 18.41
CA LYS A 127 12.46 -9.25 18.69
C LYS A 127 12.72 -8.49 17.38
N LEU A 128 11.70 -7.84 16.84
CA LEU A 128 11.94 -6.76 15.88
C LEU A 128 12.76 -5.69 16.61
N THR A 129 13.98 -5.43 16.14
CA THR A 129 14.70 -4.22 16.55
C THR A 129 13.89 -3.00 16.12
N THR A 130 14.05 -1.86 16.81
CA THR A 130 13.34 -0.61 16.44
C THR A 130 13.51 -0.29 14.95
N THR A 131 14.69 -0.54 14.39
CA THR A 131 14.99 -0.38 12.97
C THR A 131 14.14 -1.29 12.08
N ALA A 132 14.01 -2.57 12.40
CA ALA A 132 13.18 -3.49 11.63
C ALA A 132 11.68 -3.15 11.69
N ALA A 133 11.21 -2.66 12.85
CA ALA A 133 9.84 -2.18 12.99
C ALA A 133 9.58 -0.94 12.12
N ASN A 134 10.53 0.00 12.04
CA ASN A 134 10.42 1.20 11.21
C ASN A 134 10.39 0.87 9.72
N ILE A 135 11.18 -0.10 9.25
CA ILE A 135 11.20 -0.54 7.85
C ILE A 135 9.86 -1.17 7.46
N ILE A 136 9.31 -2.05 8.32
CA ILE A 136 8.00 -2.67 8.09
C ILE A 136 6.89 -1.61 8.11
N ARG A 137 7.03 -0.60 8.97
CA ARG A 137 6.06 0.48 9.11
C ARG A 137 6.21 1.56 8.06
N LYS A 138 7.32 1.72 7.34
CA LYS A 138 7.63 2.93 6.55
C LYS A 138 7.62 4.22 7.41
N THR A 139 8.06 4.15 8.67
CA THR A 139 7.95 5.26 9.63
C THR A 139 8.84 6.45 9.23
N PRO A 140 8.31 7.69 9.13
CA PRO A 140 9.10 8.89 8.92
C PRO A 140 10.09 9.10 10.09
N PRO A 141 11.34 9.53 9.86
CA PRO A 141 12.22 9.84 10.96
C PRO A 141 11.72 11.04 11.79
N HIS A 142 12.09 11.05 13.06
CA HIS A 142 11.84 12.20 13.94
C HIS A 142 12.52 13.46 13.38
N HIS A 143 11.73 14.43 12.93
CA HIS A 143 12.21 15.77 12.62
C HIS A 143 12.79 16.42 13.88
N SER A 144 14.11 16.59 13.94
CA SER A 144 14.71 17.64 14.75
C SER A 144 14.38 18.96 14.05
N HIS A 145 13.59 19.81 14.70
CA HIS A 145 13.31 21.18 14.23
C HIS A 145 14.62 21.96 14.12
N ASN A 146 15.30 21.89 12.97
CA ASN A 146 16.37 22.81 12.58
C ASN A 146 16.60 22.71 11.06
N ASN A 147 15.76 23.40 10.29
CA ASN A 147 16.13 24.31 9.20
C ASN A 147 14.95 24.53 8.24
N ASN A 148 14.82 25.77 7.76
CA ASN A 148 13.73 26.31 6.96
C ASN A 148 13.64 25.79 5.51
N ASN A 149 14.08 24.56 5.23
CA ASN A 149 13.92 23.95 3.91
C ASN A 149 12.84 22.87 4.01
N LEU A 150 11.71 23.12 3.35
CA LEU A 150 10.65 22.15 3.12
C LEU A 150 11.19 21.05 2.19
N SER A 151 11.90 20.09 2.76
CA SER A 151 12.30 18.88 2.05
C SER A 151 11.06 17.97 1.95
N LEU A 152 10.44 17.93 0.77
CA LEU A 152 9.36 16.97 0.45
C LEU A 152 9.83 15.50 0.50
N LEU A 153 11.15 15.26 0.54
CA LEU A 153 11.77 13.94 0.58
C LEU A 153 11.51 13.24 1.92
N GLN A 154 10.82 12.10 1.88
CA GLN A 154 10.75 11.20 3.02
C GLN A 154 12.14 10.57 3.19
N THR A 155 12.81 10.90 4.29
CA THR A 155 14.20 10.45 4.52
C THR A 155 14.32 8.93 4.42
N ASN A 156 15.37 8.45 3.76
CA ASN A 156 15.62 7.03 3.43
C ASN A 156 14.70 6.43 2.37
N HIS A 157 13.75 7.19 1.80
CA HIS A 157 12.88 6.75 0.72
C HIS A 157 13.16 7.58 -0.55
N SER A 158 13.10 6.92 -1.69
CA SER A 158 13.07 7.57 -3.00
C SER A 158 11.92 7.01 -3.82
N LYS A 159 11.08 7.88 -4.36
CA LYS A 159 9.98 7.57 -5.25
C LYS A 159 10.32 7.92 -6.71
N ALA A 160 9.73 7.18 -7.63
CA ALA A 160 9.62 7.53 -9.05
C ALA A 160 8.21 7.14 -9.53
N ILE A 161 7.32 8.12 -9.65
CA ILE A 161 5.87 7.92 -9.74
C ILE A 161 5.21 8.82 -10.78
N LEU A 162 4.05 8.38 -11.25
CA LEU A 162 3.02 9.21 -11.86
C LEU A 162 1.95 9.48 -10.79
N LEU A 163 1.50 10.72 -10.65
CA LEU A 163 0.53 11.11 -9.65
C LEU A 163 -0.57 12.01 -10.20
N THR A 164 -1.72 11.99 -9.54
CA THR A 164 -2.84 12.91 -9.76
C THR A 164 -3.41 13.28 -8.39
N VAL A 165 -3.68 14.56 -8.15
CA VAL A 165 -4.18 15.05 -6.85
C VAL A 165 -5.37 16.01 -6.98
N GLY A 166 -5.92 16.44 -5.85
CA GLY A 166 -6.88 17.54 -5.78
C GLY A 166 -8.30 17.19 -6.21
N TYR A 167 -8.57 15.93 -6.56
CA TYR A 167 -9.92 15.44 -6.83
C TYR A 167 -10.33 14.35 -5.84
N ARG A 168 -11.62 14.06 -5.81
CA ARG A 168 -12.20 12.98 -5.01
C ARG A 168 -12.05 11.64 -5.75
N TYR A 169 -11.10 10.82 -5.30
CA TYR A 169 -10.89 9.48 -5.83
C TYR A 169 -11.52 8.42 -4.91
N LEU A 170 -12.27 7.51 -5.53
CA LEU A 170 -12.92 6.35 -4.92
C LEU A 170 -12.22 5.04 -5.32
N GLY A 171 -11.12 5.11 -6.06
CA GLY A 171 -10.32 3.96 -6.43
C GLY A 171 -9.31 4.26 -7.52
N ALA A 172 -8.38 3.33 -7.71
CA ALA A 172 -7.27 3.42 -8.64
C ALA A 172 -6.89 2.03 -9.14
N LYS A 173 -6.58 1.94 -10.43
CA LYS A 173 -6.24 0.71 -11.13
C LYS A 173 -4.96 0.90 -11.94
N GLY A 174 -4.16 -0.15 -12.04
CA GLY A 174 -3.00 -0.20 -12.92
C GLY A 174 -2.51 -1.62 -13.16
N ASP A 175 -1.91 -1.82 -14.33
CA ASP A 175 -1.23 -3.06 -14.71
C ASP A 175 0.27 -2.90 -14.53
N ILE A 176 0.77 -3.57 -13.50
CA ILE A 176 2.13 -3.41 -13.01
C ILE A 176 2.99 -4.51 -13.62
N LYS A 177 4.07 -4.14 -14.33
CA LYS A 177 5.10 -5.10 -14.75
C LYS A 177 5.72 -5.75 -13.52
N VAL A 178 5.69 -7.08 -13.45
CA VAL A 178 6.32 -7.84 -12.37
C VAL A 178 7.81 -7.92 -12.63
N CYS A 179 8.62 -7.17 -11.90
CA CYS A 179 10.08 -7.16 -12.02
C CYS A 179 10.75 -7.85 -10.84
N TYR A 180 12.01 -8.26 -11.02
CA TYR A 180 12.86 -8.80 -9.96
C TYR A 180 14.09 -7.87 -9.80
N PRO A 181 13.94 -6.71 -9.12
CA PRO A 181 15.05 -5.80 -8.91
C PRO A 181 16.11 -6.40 -7.98
N GLN A 182 17.37 -6.02 -8.20
CA GLN A 182 18.42 -6.24 -7.22
C GLN A 182 18.14 -5.32 -6.01
N VAL A 183 18.10 -5.89 -4.81
CA VAL A 183 18.13 -5.14 -3.55
C VAL A 183 19.51 -5.39 -2.93
N GLU A 184 20.20 -4.37 -2.42
CA GLU A 184 21.59 -4.51 -1.91
C GLU A 184 21.62 -5.06 -0.49
N LYS A 185 21.05 -4.34 0.49
CA LYS A 185 21.05 -4.77 1.89
C LYS A 185 19.80 -5.60 2.20
N ASP A 186 19.83 -6.31 3.32
CA ASP A 186 18.65 -7.03 3.81
C ASP A 186 17.60 -6.07 4.38
N ASP A 187 18.03 -4.90 4.85
CA ASP A 187 17.19 -3.82 5.38
C ASP A 187 16.67 -2.84 4.30
N ASP A 188 17.10 -3.01 3.05
CA ASP A 188 16.58 -2.23 1.92
C ASP A 188 15.31 -2.90 1.36
N TYR A 189 14.48 -2.14 0.66
CA TYR A 189 13.41 -2.72 -0.16
C TYR A 189 13.17 -1.93 -1.44
N SER A 190 12.52 -2.59 -2.41
CA SER A 190 11.95 -1.93 -3.60
C SER A 190 10.52 -2.41 -3.83
N THR A 191 9.64 -1.50 -4.23
CA THR A 191 8.25 -1.80 -4.56
C THR A 191 7.85 -1.26 -5.93
N SER A 192 6.75 -1.80 -6.45
CA SER A 192 5.92 -1.15 -7.45
C SER A 192 4.46 -1.30 -7.08
N GLN A 193 3.71 -0.21 -7.12
CA GLN A 193 2.44 -0.13 -6.43
C GLN A 193 1.48 0.90 -7.04
N VAL A 194 0.21 0.68 -6.72
CA VAL A 194 -0.85 1.68 -6.78
C VAL A 194 -1.12 2.14 -5.34
N THR A 195 -1.17 3.44 -5.14
CA THR A 195 -1.40 4.06 -3.83
C THR A 195 -2.56 5.04 -3.91
N LEU A 196 -3.46 4.98 -2.92
CA LEU A 196 -4.47 6.00 -2.67
C LEU A 196 -4.21 6.60 -1.31
N SER A 197 -4.15 7.92 -1.24
CA SER A 197 -3.88 8.64 0.01
C SER A 197 -4.85 9.78 0.24
N ASN A 198 -4.95 10.22 1.50
CA ASN A 198 -5.62 11.46 1.89
C ASN A 198 -4.99 12.02 3.17
N GLY A 199 -4.87 13.34 3.28
CA GLY A 199 -4.37 14.04 4.44
C GLY A 199 -2.99 14.65 4.24
N ASP A 200 -2.53 15.36 5.26
CA ASP A 200 -1.27 16.11 5.21
C ASP A 200 -0.05 15.19 5.20
N TYR A 201 1.07 15.66 4.62
CA TYR A 201 2.33 14.91 4.50
C TYR A 201 2.80 14.18 5.77
N ASN A 202 2.57 14.78 6.95
CA ASN A 202 2.98 14.19 8.21
C ASN A 202 1.92 13.31 8.86
N ASP A 203 0.65 13.35 8.45
CA ASP A 203 -0.45 12.63 9.12
C ASP A 203 -1.47 12.07 8.12
N TYR A 204 -0.95 11.62 6.97
CA TYR A 204 -1.77 11.08 5.89
C TYR A 204 -2.22 9.65 6.20
N GLU A 205 -3.32 9.28 5.58
CA GLU A 205 -3.82 7.92 5.52
C GLU A 205 -3.53 7.38 4.12
N SER A 206 -3.02 6.15 4.01
CA SER A 206 -2.78 5.51 2.71
C SER A 206 -3.21 4.05 2.70
N VAL A 207 -3.61 3.60 1.52
CA VAL A 207 -3.79 2.18 1.18
C VAL A 207 -3.03 1.89 -0.12
N GLU A 208 -2.28 0.79 -0.11
CA GLU A 208 -1.28 0.50 -1.14
C GLU A 208 -1.30 -1.00 -1.49
N SER A 209 -1.09 -1.32 -2.75
CA SER A 209 -0.90 -2.71 -3.16
C SER A 209 -0.13 -2.81 -4.48
N GLY A 210 0.61 -3.91 -4.62
CA GLY A 210 1.44 -4.19 -5.78
C GLY A 210 2.41 -5.33 -5.48
N TRP A 211 3.65 -5.20 -5.93
CA TRP A 211 4.72 -6.13 -5.58
C TRP A 211 5.85 -5.45 -4.82
N ALA A 212 6.51 -6.21 -3.95
CA ALA A 212 7.66 -5.78 -3.17
C ALA A 212 8.78 -6.84 -3.22
N VAL A 213 10.03 -6.38 -3.19
CA VAL A 213 11.20 -7.17 -2.82
C VAL A 213 11.72 -6.59 -1.50
N ASN A 214 11.46 -7.31 -0.41
CA ASN A 214 11.80 -6.87 0.95
C ASN A 214 12.41 -8.03 1.74
N PRO A 215 13.75 -8.16 1.77
CA PRO A 215 14.43 -9.29 2.41
C PRO A 215 14.26 -9.31 3.92
N ARG A 216 14.19 -8.15 4.59
CA ARG A 216 13.94 -8.07 6.02
C ARG A 216 12.59 -8.67 6.39
N LEU A 217 11.56 -8.39 5.59
CA LEU A 217 10.19 -8.84 5.83
C LEU A 217 9.98 -10.30 5.42
N TYR A 218 10.49 -10.68 4.25
CA TYR A 218 10.18 -11.97 3.64
C TYR A 218 11.27 -13.02 3.84
N GLY A 219 12.49 -12.64 4.20
CA GLY A 219 13.62 -13.57 4.40
C GLY A 219 14.29 -14.00 3.10
N ASP A 220 13.86 -13.46 1.96
CA ASP A 220 14.47 -13.67 0.64
C ASP A 220 14.31 -12.44 -0.25
N ARG A 221 14.83 -12.51 -1.47
CA ARG A 221 14.75 -11.41 -2.45
C ARG A 221 13.71 -11.68 -3.55
N GLN A 222 12.72 -12.54 -3.29
CA GLN A 222 11.67 -12.83 -4.27
C GLN A 222 10.68 -11.68 -4.38
N THR A 223 10.19 -11.46 -5.61
CA THR A 223 9.11 -10.50 -5.89
C THR A 223 7.80 -11.05 -5.34
N ARG A 224 7.26 -10.40 -4.31
CA ARG A 224 6.12 -10.89 -3.53
C ARG A 224 4.96 -9.91 -3.62
N PHE A 225 3.74 -10.44 -3.74
CA PHE A 225 2.54 -9.61 -3.75
C PHE A 225 2.30 -9.07 -2.34
N PHE A 226 1.98 -7.78 -2.22
CA PHE A 226 1.75 -7.16 -0.93
C PHE A 226 0.53 -6.25 -0.91
N VAL A 227 0.03 -6.07 0.31
CA VAL A 227 -0.88 -4.98 0.69
C VAL A 227 -0.23 -4.19 1.81
N TYR A 228 -0.52 -2.90 1.88
CA TYR A 228 -0.02 -2.03 2.94
C TYR A 228 -1.05 -0.94 3.24
N TRP A 229 -1.12 -0.50 4.50
CA TRP A 229 -1.98 0.62 4.89
C TRP A 229 -1.42 1.35 6.09
N THR A 230 -1.76 2.63 6.19
CA THR A 230 -1.45 3.48 7.34
C THR A 230 -2.58 4.48 7.56
N SER A 231 -2.82 4.88 8.81
CA SER A 231 -3.81 5.89 9.22
C SER A 231 -3.20 7.10 9.92
N ASP A 232 -1.87 7.15 10.03
CA ASP A 232 -1.16 8.21 10.77
C ASP A 232 0.21 8.55 10.18
N GLY A 233 0.36 8.44 8.86
CA GLY A 233 1.64 8.64 8.18
C GLY A 233 2.71 7.69 8.70
N SER A 234 2.32 6.50 9.13
CA SER A 234 3.20 5.39 9.50
C SER A 234 4.00 5.59 10.78
N LYS A 235 3.54 6.51 11.63
CA LYS A 235 4.12 6.78 12.95
C LYS A 235 3.87 5.61 13.91
N THR A 236 2.62 5.20 14.04
CA THR A 236 2.19 4.14 14.96
C THR A 236 1.40 3.04 14.27
N SER A 237 0.72 3.36 13.16
CA SER A 237 0.13 2.41 12.21
C SER A 237 1.11 2.14 11.05
N GLY A 238 0.69 1.39 10.02
CA GLY A 238 1.60 1.00 8.92
C GLY A 238 2.10 -0.43 9.05
N CYS A 239 1.72 -1.33 8.15
CA CYS A 239 2.48 -2.58 7.97
C CYS A 239 2.16 -3.26 6.65
N PHE A 240 3.09 -4.10 6.22
CA PHE A 240 2.88 -4.99 5.09
C PHE A 240 2.00 -6.18 5.50
N ASP A 241 1.15 -6.61 4.57
CA ASP A 241 0.39 -7.85 4.62
C ASP A 241 -0.45 -7.99 5.90
N LEU A 242 -0.45 -9.19 6.49
CA LEU A 242 -1.13 -9.50 7.75
C LEU A 242 -0.18 -9.40 8.95
N THR A 243 0.94 -8.69 8.83
CA THR A 243 1.93 -8.59 9.92
C THR A 243 1.44 -7.74 11.08
N CYS A 244 0.49 -6.85 10.82
CA CYS A 244 -0.28 -6.14 11.83
C CYS A 244 -1.79 -6.31 11.57
N PRO A 245 -2.61 -6.16 12.62
CA PRO A 245 -4.06 -6.21 12.49
C PRO A 245 -4.60 -5.04 11.67
N GLY A 246 -5.59 -5.27 10.79
CA GLY A 246 -6.31 -4.20 10.09
C GLY A 246 -6.89 -4.64 8.75
N PHE A 247 -6.13 -5.40 7.96
CA PHE A 247 -6.62 -5.90 6.67
C PHE A 247 -7.45 -7.18 6.84
N VAL A 248 -8.70 -7.18 6.37
CA VAL A 248 -9.59 -8.34 6.38
C VAL A 248 -9.49 -9.06 5.05
N GLN A 249 -8.79 -10.19 5.03
CA GLN A 249 -8.72 -11.06 3.87
C GLN A 249 -9.96 -11.96 3.81
N THR A 250 -10.52 -12.16 2.62
CA THR A 250 -11.70 -13.02 2.39
C THR A 250 -11.43 -14.09 1.34
N SER A 251 -10.51 -13.86 0.43
CA SER A 251 -10.13 -14.82 -0.61
C SER A 251 -9.21 -15.91 -0.10
N ASN A 252 -9.45 -17.13 -0.58
CA ASN A 252 -8.58 -18.28 -0.39
C ASN A 252 -7.64 -18.54 -1.59
N GLU A 253 -7.63 -17.66 -2.58
CA GLU A 253 -6.91 -17.82 -3.85
C GLU A 253 -5.50 -17.20 -3.84
N ILE A 254 -5.31 -16.12 -3.08
CA ILE A 254 -4.06 -15.35 -3.01
C ILE A 254 -3.56 -15.30 -1.56
N ALA A 255 -2.30 -15.65 -1.33
CA ALA A 255 -1.61 -15.52 -0.06
C ALA A 255 -0.80 -14.21 -0.04
N LEU A 256 -1.08 -13.31 0.90
CA LEU A 256 -0.30 -12.09 1.05
C LEU A 256 1.16 -12.39 1.42
N GLY A 257 2.08 -11.68 0.80
CA GLY A 257 3.52 -11.88 0.95
C GLY A 257 4.07 -13.12 0.25
N ALA A 258 3.29 -13.90 -0.50
CA ALA A 258 3.81 -15.06 -1.26
C ALA A 258 4.39 -14.65 -2.62
N ALA A 259 5.37 -15.42 -3.11
CA ALA A 259 6.11 -15.12 -4.33
C ALA A 259 5.21 -15.16 -5.57
N ILE A 260 5.32 -14.12 -6.41
CA ILE A 260 4.63 -13.99 -7.69
C ILE A 260 5.40 -14.76 -8.75
N TYR A 261 4.70 -15.51 -9.59
CA TYR A 261 5.32 -16.22 -10.71
C TYR A 261 4.41 -16.27 -11.95
N PRO A 262 4.98 -16.08 -13.16
CA PRO A 262 6.38 -15.75 -13.46
C PRO A 262 6.71 -14.25 -13.33
N THR A 263 8.00 -13.93 -13.23
CA THR A 263 8.52 -12.56 -13.24
C THR A 263 9.06 -12.18 -14.63
N SER A 264 9.04 -10.89 -14.97
CA SER A 264 9.55 -10.39 -16.26
C SER A 264 11.07 -10.30 -16.25
N PHE A 265 11.72 -11.03 -17.15
CA PHE A 265 13.16 -10.93 -17.40
C PHE A 265 13.45 -10.09 -18.66
N PRO A 266 14.62 -9.43 -18.76
CA PRO A 266 15.02 -8.72 -19.96
C PRO A 266 15.01 -9.64 -21.20
N HIS A 267 14.38 -9.19 -22.29
CA HIS A 267 14.21 -9.92 -23.55
C HIS A 267 13.31 -11.16 -23.51
N ASP A 268 12.59 -11.40 -22.42
CA ASP A 268 11.54 -12.42 -22.33
C ASP A 268 10.14 -11.77 -22.38
N LEU A 269 9.09 -12.59 -22.35
CA LEU A 269 7.71 -12.13 -22.19
C LEU A 269 7.58 -11.26 -20.93
N SER A 270 6.93 -10.11 -21.09
CA SER A 270 6.56 -9.28 -19.95
C SER A 270 5.31 -9.84 -19.29
N TYR A 271 5.37 -9.95 -17.97
CA TYR A 271 4.30 -10.42 -17.11
C TYR A 271 3.81 -9.24 -16.26
N GLU A 272 2.51 -8.96 -16.29
CA GLU A 272 1.84 -7.89 -15.55
C GLU A 272 0.79 -8.39 -14.55
N ILE A 273 0.75 -7.81 -13.34
CA ILE A 273 -0.36 -7.97 -12.39
C ILE A 273 -1.29 -6.76 -12.49
N THR A 274 -2.59 -7.00 -12.56
CA THR A 274 -3.57 -5.93 -12.46
C THR A 274 -3.97 -5.72 -11.02
N ILE A 275 -3.74 -4.52 -10.50
CA ILE A 275 -4.20 -4.10 -9.18
C ILE A 275 -5.32 -3.11 -9.34
N TYR A 276 -6.42 -3.32 -8.62
CA TYR A 276 -7.49 -2.35 -8.49
C TYR A 276 -7.87 -2.21 -7.02
N ILE A 277 -7.64 -1.01 -6.48
CA ILE A 277 -8.06 -0.63 -5.12
C ILE A 277 -9.27 0.28 -5.26
N PHE A 278 -10.36 0.01 -4.54
CA PHE A 278 -11.56 0.84 -4.61
C PHE A 278 -12.35 0.85 -3.31
N LYS A 279 -13.02 1.96 -3.06
CA LYS A 279 -13.93 2.14 -1.95
C LYS A 279 -15.31 1.60 -2.29
N ASP A 280 -15.82 0.76 -1.41
CA ASP A 280 -17.19 0.28 -1.44
C ASP A 280 -18.15 1.40 -1.01
N ALA A 281 -19.17 1.66 -1.82
CA ALA A 281 -20.06 2.80 -1.60
C ALA A 281 -21.00 2.61 -0.40
N GLU A 282 -21.36 1.36 -0.06
CA GLU A 282 -22.32 1.06 1.00
C GLU A 282 -21.64 0.92 2.37
N THR A 283 -20.48 0.27 2.40
CA THR A 283 -19.76 -0.05 3.65
C THR A 283 -18.59 0.88 3.93
N SER A 284 -18.15 1.67 2.94
CA SER A 284 -16.91 2.47 3.02
C SER A 284 -15.62 1.66 3.21
N ASN A 285 -15.67 0.35 2.99
CA ASN A 285 -14.50 -0.52 2.99
C ASN A 285 -13.66 -0.33 1.72
N TRP A 286 -12.34 -0.29 1.85
CA TRP A 286 -11.42 -0.22 0.72
C TRP A 286 -11.01 -1.62 0.28
N TRP A 287 -11.57 -2.08 -0.82
CA TRP A 287 -11.28 -3.39 -1.41
C TRP A 287 -10.04 -3.36 -2.27
N VAL A 288 -9.27 -4.46 -2.24
CA VAL A 288 -8.19 -4.72 -3.20
C VAL A 288 -8.51 -5.94 -4.05
N GLU A 289 -8.33 -5.78 -5.34
CA GLU A 289 -8.57 -6.79 -6.36
C GLU A 289 -7.30 -7.08 -7.15
N TYR A 290 -7.11 -8.36 -7.46
CA TYR A 290 -6.01 -8.88 -8.25
C TYR A 290 -6.50 -9.56 -9.53
N GLY A 291 -5.88 -9.19 -10.65
CA GLY A 291 -6.09 -9.82 -11.95
C GLY A 291 -7.51 -9.67 -12.51
N ASN A 292 -8.21 -8.56 -12.21
CA ASN A 292 -9.59 -8.26 -12.67
C ASN A 292 -10.65 -9.30 -12.26
N ARG A 293 -10.37 -10.11 -11.24
CA ARG A 293 -11.28 -11.18 -10.82
C ARG A 293 -11.26 -11.41 -9.31
N ILE A 294 -10.07 -11.52 -8.73
CA ILE A 294 -9.92 -12.00 -7.36
C ILE A 294 -10.05 -10.82 -6.41
N LYS A 295 -11.20 -10.69 -5.75
CA LYS A 295 -11.38 -9.78 -4.60
C LYS A 295 -10.64 -10.39 -3.41
N ILE A 296 -9.47 -9.85 -3.05
CA ILE A 296 -8.61 -10.47 -2.04
C ILE A 296 -9.20 -10.26 -0.64
N GLY A 297 -9.61 -9.02 -0.37
CA GLY A 297 -10.02 -8.54 0.93
C GLY A 297 -10.13 -7.03 0.93
N TYR A 298 -10.21 -6.44 2.11
CA TYR A 298 -10.41 -5.01 2.27
C TYR A 298 -9.83 -4.46 3.57
N TRP A 299 -9.55 -3.16 3.57
CA TRP A 299 -9.35 -2.37 4.78
C TRP A 299 -10.69 -1.77 5.22
N PRO A 300 -11.17 -2.08 6.44
CA PRO A 300 -12.42 -1.52 6.94
C PRO A 300 -12.37 0.00 7.07
N GLY A 301 -13.47 0.68 6.74
CA GLY A 301 -13.56 2.14 6.81
C GLY A 301 -13.35 2.70 8.23
N GLU A 302 -13.54 1.88 9.27
CA GLU A 302 -13.33 2.19 10.68
C GLU A 302 -11.86 2.43 11.05
N LEU A 303 -10.92 2.05 10.18
CA LEU A 303 -9.49 2.32 10.38
C LEU A 303 -9.11 3.77 10.08
N PHE A 304 -9.97 4.49 9.36
CA PHE A 304 -9.64 5.75 8.70
C PHE A 304 -10.57 6.90 9.13
N LYS A 305 -10.06 8.12 9.08
CA LYS A 305 -10.78 9.37 9.24
C LYS A 305 -11.06 10.00 7.87
N GLU A 306 -10.02 10.21 7.07
CA GLU A 306 -10.07 10.90 5.78
C GLU A 306 -10.42 9.93 4.64
N LEU A 307 -9.70 8.81 4.54
CA LEU A 307 -9.96 7.75 3.56
C LEU A 307 -11.34 7.10 3.75
N ARG A 308 -11.94 7.22 4.94
CA ARG A 308 -13.34 6.82 5.15
C ARG A 308 -14.32 7.57 4.24
N SER A 309 -13.97 8.78 3.81
CA SER A 309 -14.72 9.53 2.80
C SER A 309 -14.24 9.19 1.38
N ASN A 310 -12.97 9.46 1.09
CA ASN A 310 -12.33 9.33 -0.22
C ASN A 310 -10.82 9.49 -0.12
N ALA A 311 -10.10 9.17 -1.19
CA ALA A 311 -8.74 9.62 -1.43
C ALA A 311 -8.73 10.99 -2.12
N ASP A 312 -7.68 11.77 -1.91
CA ASP A 312 -7.44 13.07 -2.56
C ASP A 312 -6.26 13.02 -3.56
N SER A 313 -5.56 11.90 -3.58
CA SER A 313 -4.36 11.66 -4.36
C SER A 313 -4.28 10.18 -4.74
N VAL A 314 -3.73 9.94 -5.94
CA VAL A 314 -3.42 8.61 -6.45
C VAL A 314 -2.01 8.63 -7.01
N GLU A 315 -1.20 7.63 -6.65
CA GLU A 315 0.15 7.42 -7.17
C GLU A 315 0.25 6.04 -7.86
N TRP A 316 0.99 6.00 -8.96
CA TRP A 316 1.42 4.78 -9.64
C TRP A 316 2.94 4.85 -9.81
N GLY A 317 3.67 3.87 -9.27
CA GLY A 317 5.10 3.76 -9.58
C GLY A 317 5.88 2.99 -8.54
N GLY A 318 7.16 3.32 -8.44
CA GLY A 318 8.10 2.63 -7.58
C GLY A 318 8.53 3.45 -6.36
N GLU A 319 8.83 2.72 -5.29
CA GLU A 319 9.46 3.24 -4.08
C GLU A 319 10.67 2.37 -3.74
N VAL A 320 11.78 3.00 -3.38
CA VAL A 320 12.94 2.34 -2.78
C VAL A 320 13.14 2.87 -1.38
N TYR A 321 13.43 1.98 -0.45
CA TYR A 321 13.94 2.33 0.86
C TYR A 321 15.38 1.86 1.02
N SER A 322 16.24 2.74 1.51
CA SER A 322 17.56 2.42 2.01
C SER A 322 18.04 3.49 2.98
N ASP A 323 18.79 3.08 4.01
CA ASP A 323 19.51 4.00 4.91
C ASP A 323 20.58 4.86 4.19
N ARG A 324 20.88 4.58 2.92
CA ARG A 324 21.82 5.34 2.07
C ARG A 324 21.15 6.20 1.00
N VAL A 325 19.83 6.21 0.90
CA VAL A 325 19.14 7.21 0.07
C VAL A 325 19.51 8.61 0.57
N GLY A 326 19.83 9.53 -0.34
CA GLY A 326 20.35 10.86 -0.01
C GLY A 326 21.79 10.91 0.54
N HIS A 327 22.55 9.80 0.50
CA HIS A 327 23.94 9.73 0.98
C HIS A 327 24.90 9.23 -0.12
N THR A 328 26.19 9.56 0.01
CA THR A 328 27.26 9.06 -0.88
C THR A 328 28.21 8.14 -0.08
N PRO A 329 28.48 6.91 -0.52
CA PRO A 329 27.94 6.28 -1.73
C PRO A 329 26.46 5.93 -1.60
N HIS A 330 25.71 6.12 -2.68
CA HIS A 330 24.29 5.78 -2.76
C HIS A 330 24.08 4.26 -2.69
N SER A 331 22.85 3.84 -2.38
CA SER A 331 22.48 2.41 -2.45
C SER A 331 22.44 1.90 -3.89
N SER A 332 22.90 0.68 -4.14
CA SER A 332 22.71 -0.05 -5.41
C SER A 332 21.42 -0.87 -5.44
N THR A 333 20.49 -0.61 -4.51
CA THR A 333 19.12 -1.12 -4.59
C THR A 333 18.41 -0.53 -5.79
N ALA A 334 17.99 -1.39 -6.71
CA ALA A 334 17.34 -1.04 -7.95
C ALA A 334 15.84 -0.78 -7.77
N MET A 335 15.28 0.11 -8.59
CA MET A 335 13.84 0.31 -8.72
C MET A 335 13.32 -0.26 -10.05
N GLY A 336 12.11 -0.82 -10.06
CA GLY A 336 11.54 -1.46 -11.24
C GLY A 336 12.35 -2.69 -11.63
N ASN A 337 13.01 -2.66 -12.78
CA ASN A 337 13.95 -3.69 -13.20
C ASN A 337 15.42 -3.25 -13.16
N GLY A 338 15.73 -2.12 -12.52
CA GLY A 338 17.08 -1.56 -12.39
C GLY A 338 17.60 -0.80 -13.60
N ARG A 339 16.77 -0.57 -14.62
CA ARG A 339 17.10 0.27 -15.77
C ARG A 339 16.34 1.58 -15.71
N PHE A 340 16.99 2.65 -16.15
CA PHE A 340 16.29 3.91 -16.41
C PHE A 340 15.22 3.71 -17.48
N PRO A 341 14.11 4.47 -17.39
CA PRO A 341 13.07 4.41 -18.40
C PRO A 341 13.56 4.99 -19.73
N GLU A 342 13.30 4.25 -20.79
CA GLU A 342 13.49 4.67 -22.18
C GLU A 342 12.17 4.36 -22.88
N GLY A 343 11.20 5.27 -22.80
CA GLY A 343 9.76 5.00 -22.96
C GLY A 343 9.38 4.16 -24.17
N MET A 344 9.98 4.42 -25.34
CA MET A 344 9.64 3.70 -26.58
C MET A 344 10.14 2.25 -26.62
N TYR A 345 11.13 1.87 -25.81
CA TYR A 345 11.71 0.53 -25.84
C TYR A 345 11.12 -0.43 -24.80
N GLY A 346 10.30 0.06 -23.85
CA GLY A 346 9.66 -0.77 -22.83
C GLY A 346 10.65 -1.52 -21.92
N ASN A 347 11.88 -1.03 -21.85
CA ASN A 347 13.02 -1.72 -21.26
C ASN A 347 13.15 -1.54 -19.74
N SER A 348 12.27 -0.77 -19.10
CA SER A 348 12.25 -0.49 -17.65
C SER A 348 11.06 -1.16 -16.95
N GLY A 349 10.81 -0.80 -15.68
CA GLY A 349 9.52 -1.04 -15.04
C GLY A 349 8.43 -0.19 -15.69
N TYR A 350 7.18 -0.65 -15.66
CA TYR A 350 6.05 0.14 -16.15
C TYR A 350 4.77 -0.13 -15.37
N ILE A 351 3.86 0.84 -15.44
CA ILE A 351 2.45 0.68 -15.11
C ILE A 351 1.61 1.16 -16.30
N LYS A 352 0.70 0.31 -16.77
CA LYS A 352 -0.17 0.55 -17.94
C LYS A 352 -1.65 0.44 -17.56
N ARG A 353 -2.54 0.80 -18.50
CA ARG A 353 -4.00 0.88 -18.34
C ARG A 353 -4.39 1.55 -17.02
N ILE A 354 -3.73 2.69 -16.78
CA ILE A 354 -3.90 3.51 -15.59
C ILE A 354 -5.33 4.05 -15.57
N ARG A 355 -6.07 3.78 -14.51
CA ARG A 355 -7.43 4.30 -14.34
C ARG A 355 -7.68 4.77 -12.92
N ILE A 356 -8.54 5.76 -12.80
CA ILE A 356 -9.17 6.18 -11.56
C ILE A 356 -10.64 5.77 -11.55
N HIS A 357 -11.17 5.57 -10.34
CA HIS A 357 -12.58 5.54 -10.05
C HIS A 357 -12.91 6.82 -9.29
N ASP A 358 -13.72 7.69 -9.88
CA ASP A 358 -14.28 8.87 -9.22
C ASP A 358 -15.81 8.78 -9.24
N ASN A 359 -16.52 9.91 -9.30
CA ASN A 359 -17.99 9.91 -9.40
C ASN A 359 -18.51 9.49 -10.81
N SER A 360 -17.63 9.10 -11.74
CA SER A 360 -18.01 8.67 -13.09
C SER A 360 -18.61 7.25 -13.08
N LEU A 361 -19.44 6.94 -14.08
CA LEU A 361 -20.06 5.62 -14.24
C LEU A 361 -19.08 4.51 -14.69
N TYR A 362 -17.86 4.87 -15.07
CA TYR A 362 -16.84 3.99 -15.63
C TYR A 362 -15.46 4.41 -15.13
N LEU A 363 -14.52 3.46 -15.07
CA LEU A 363 -13.11 3.77 -14.83
C LEU A 363 -12.55 4.57 -16.01
N LYS A 364 -11.84 5.67 -15.73
CA LYS A 364 -11.27 6.54 -16.75
C LYS A 364 -9.81 6.85 -16.46
N PHE A 365 -9.07 7.29 -17.47
CA PHE A 365 -7.78 7.93 -17.23
C PHE A 365 -8.02 9.26 -16.47
N PRO A 366 -7.19 9.60 -15.48
CA PRO A 366 -7.30 10.89 -14.78
C PRO A 366 -7.19 12.08 -15.75
N GLU A 367 -7.90 13.18 -15.47
CA GLU A 367 -7.91 14.37 -16.33
C GLU A 367 -6.52 15.05 -16.41
N TRP A 368 -5.76 14.95 -15.32
CA TRP A 368 -4.41 15.46 -15.25
C TRP A 368 -3.52 14.50 -14.47
N VAL A 369 -2.26 14.43 -14.88
CA VAL A 369 -1.21 13.66 -14.22
C VAL A 369 0.08 14.45 -14.24
N GLU A 370 0.94 14.18 -13.26
CA GLU A 370 2.30 14.72 -13.17
C GLU A 370 3.28 13.60 -12.84
N THR A 371 4.50 13.70 -13.35
CA THR A 371 5.58 12.79 -13.00
C THR A 371 6.40 13.39 -11.85
N TYR A 372 6.83 12.54 -10.92
CA TYR A 372 7.64 12.96 -9.77
C TYR A 372 8.74 11.95 -9.47
N THR A 373 9.94 12.45 -9.21
CA THR A 373 11.07 11.66 -8.72
C THR A 373 11.83 12.44 -7.64
N ASP A 374 12.18 11.73 -6.57
CA ASP A 374 12.97 12.26 -5.45
C ASP A 374 14.45 12.44 -5.82
N GLU A 375 15.03 11.47 -6.53
CA GLU A 375 16.45 11.41 -6.89
C GLU A 375 16.60 11.05 -8.38
N TYR A 376 16.30 11.99 -9.28
CA TYR A 376 16.25 11.74 -10.73
C TYR A 376 17.52 11.11 -11.33
N ASN A 377 18.70 11.38 -10.76
CA ASN A 377 19.96 10.77 -11.19
C ASN A 377 20.11 9.28 -10.78
N CYS A 378 19.31 8.82 -9.81
CA CYS A 378 19.36 7.48 -9.23
C CYS A 378 18.17 6.62 -9.72
N TYR A 379 16.99 7.24 -9.80
CA TYR A 379 15.73 6.67 -10.27
C TYR A 379 14.95 7.71 -11.05
N ASP A 380 14.47 7.35 -12.24
CA ASP A 380 13.83 8.30 -13.15
C ASP A 380 12.50 7.76 -13.69
N VAL A 381 11.77 8.64 -14.37
CA VAL A 381 10.43 8.45 -14.89
C VAL A 381 10.34 8.86 -16.36
N ASP A 382 9.51 8.16 -17.13
CA ASP A 382 9.13 8.56 -18.47
C ASP A 382 7.62 8.31 -18.65
N TYR A 383 6.90 9.34 -19.08
CA TYR A 383 5.46 9.30 -19.27
C TYR A 383 5.13 9.54 -20.74
N VAL A 384 4.46 8.56 -21.35
CA VAL A 384 4.03 8.62 -22.75
C VAL A 384 2.52 8.78 -22.76
N GLY A 385 2.05 10.01 -22.91
CA GLY A 385 0.62 10.33 -23.02
C GLY A 385 0.16 10.69 -24.43
N ASP A 386 1.06 11.26 -25.23
CA ASP A 386 0.73 11.78 -26.55
C ASP A 386 0.85 10.71 -27.65
N TYR A 387 -0.02 10.80 -28.66
CA TYR A 387 0.01 9.96 -29.87
C TYR A 387 -0.11 8.44 -29.64
N ILE A 388 -0.60 8.01 -28.48
CA ILE A 388 -0.90 6.61 -28.17
C ILE A 388 -2.35 6.42 -27.72
N ALA A 389 -2.88 5.20 -27.86
CA ALA A 389 -4.28 4.91 -27.56
C ALA A 389 -4.61 4.90 -26.06
N ASP A 390 -3.64 4.50 -25.22
CA ASP A 390 -3.77 4.46 -23.76
C ASP A 390 -2.43 4.90 -23.16
N PRO A 391 -2.40 5.94 -22.31
CA PRO A 391 -1.17 6.44 -21.72
C PRO A 391 -0.37 5.36 -20.97
N GLU A 392 0.95 5.43 -21.09
CA GLU A 392 1.88 4.47 -20.48
C GLU A 392 2.87 5.19 -19.57
N PHE A 393 3.12 4.62 -18.40
CA PHE A 393 4.08 5.14 -17.44
C PHE A 393 5.24 4.16 -17.24
N TYR A 394 6.46 4.65 -17.38
CA TYR A 394 7.70 3.92 -17.24
C TYR A 394 8.52 4.52 -16.09
N TYR A 395 9.18 3.67 -15.31
CA TYR A 395 10.00 4.11 -14.20
C TYR A 395 11.09 3.08 -13.89
N GLY A 396 12.16 3.53 -13.24
CA GLY A 396 13.20 2.65 -12.73
C GLY A 396 14.55 3.33 -12.60
N GLY A 397 15.54 2.56 -12.19
CA GLY A 397 16.91 3.01 -12.08
C GLY A 397 17.74 2.05 -11.22
N PRO A 398 19.06 2.04 -11.40
CA PRO A 398 19.95 1.15 -10.67
C PRO A 398 20.23 1.61 -9.22
N GLY A 399 19.76 2.80 -8.83
CA GLY A 399 20.26 3.50 -7.65
C GLY A 399 21.67 4.03 -7.95
N ARG A 400 22.69 3.44 -7.32
CA ARG A 400 24.08 3.87 -7.47
C ARG A 400 24.62 3.68 -8.88
N ASN A 401 25.12 4.76 -9.48
CA ASN A 401 25.69 4.81 -10.82
C ASN A 401 26.65 6.03 -10.98
N PRO A 402 27.34 6.25 -12.11
CA PRO A 402 28.30 7.36 -12.25
C PRO A 402 27.74 8.78 -12.03
N ILE A 403 26.44 9.01 -12.27
CA ILE A 403 25.77 10.30 -12.02
C ILE A 403 25.02 10.33 -10.67
N CYS A 404 24.93 9.20 -9.97
CA CYS A 404 24.44 9.04 -8.60
C CYS A 404 25.43 8.16 -7.81
N PRO A 405 26.58 8.71 -7.38
CA PRO A 405 27.71 7.93 -6.85
C PRO A 405 27.51 7.33 -5.46
#